data_AF-A0A1S9U6B9-F1
#
_entry.id   AF-A0A1S9U6B9-F1
#
_cell.length_a   1.000
_cell.length_b   1.000
_cell.length_c   1.000
_cell.angle_alpha   90.00
_cell.angle_beta   90.00
_cell.angle_gamma   90.00
#
_symmetry.space_group_name_H-M   'P 1'
#
loop_
_entity.id
_entity.type
_entity.pdbx_description
1 polymer ?
#
loop_
_entity_poly.entity_id
_entity_poly.type
_entity_poly.pdbx_seq_one_letter_code
_entity_poly.pdbx_strand_id
1 'polypeptide(L)'
;MKSTTEKLEFVIRSKDPEFEEFVIRSKDPEFEEFVESLLKCERLEGKAVIGIAKAIVAGNNLSKDQIDTFIKYGLLKDNYVEECEMCLIPIPWSEMLYALDDNLCDHCRNMIEED
;
A
#
# COMPACT_ATOMS: atom_id res chain seq x y z
N MET A 1 -25.45 -6.38 7.73
CA MET A 1 -25.49 -4.90 7.57
C MET A 1 -24.40 -4.32 8.45
N LYS A 2 -23.20 -4.08 7.91
CA LYS A 2 -22.12 -3.42 8.66
C LYS A 2 -22.45 -1.93 8.77
N SER A 3 -22.30 -1.37 9.97
CA SER A 3 -22.81 -0.06 10.33
C SER A 3 -22.06 1.05 9.59
N THR A 4 -22.77 2.09 9.16
CA THR A 4 -22.22 3.30 8.53
C THR A 4 -21.08 3.93 9.35
N THR A 5 -21.06 3.69 10.67
CA THR A 5 -20.02 4.11 11.60
C THR A 5 -18.67 3.41 11.38
N GLU A 6 -18.67 2.10 11.06
CA GLU A 6 -17.42 1.35 10.80
C GLU A 6 -16.76 1.79 9.48
N LYS A 7 -17.57 2.16 8.49
CA LYS A 7 -17.07 2.75 7.24
C LYS A 7 -16.46 4.14 7.47
N LEU A 8 -17.04 4.94 8.35
CA LEU A 8 -16.49 6.26 8.71
C LEU A 8 -15.20 6.15 9.52
N GLU A 9 -15.09 5.20 10.45
CA GLU A 9 -13.84 4.96 11.21
C GLU A 9 -12.69 4.46 10.33
N PHE A 10 -12.97 3.68 9.28
CA PHE A 10 -11.96 3.26 8.31
C PHE A 10 -11.50 4.41 7.41
N VAL A 11 -12.44 5.21 6.88
CA VAL A 11 -12.15 6.35 6.00
C VAL A 11 -11.42 7.50 6.74
N ILE A 12 -11.65 7.67 8.04
CA ILE A 12 -10.88 8.64 8.84
C ILE A 12 -9.44 8.18 9.07
N ARG A 13 -9.18 6.86 9.05
CA ARG A 13 -7.85 6.27 9.27
C ARG A 13 -6.90 6.41 8.08
N SER A 14 -7.40 6.53 6.85
CA SER A 14 -6.57 6.63 5.64
C SER A 14 -5.89 8.00 5.48
N LYS A 15 -6.31 9.01 6.25
CA LYS A 15 -5.70 10.36 6.28
C LYS A 15 -4.86 10.63 7.54
N ASP A 16 -4.62 9.60 8.34
CA ASP A 16 -3.82 9.72 9.55
C ASP A 16 -2.35 9.41 9.24
N PRO A 17 -1.40 10.33 9.41
CA PRO A 17 0.03 10.01 9.33
C PRO A 17 0.45 8.88 10.28
N GLU A 18 -0.34 8.58 11.31
CA GLU A 18 -0.13 7.39 12.15
C GLU A 18 -0.44 6.07 11.43
N PHE A 19 -1.32 6.06 10.43
CA PHE A 19 -1.70 4.84 9.70
C PHE A 19 -0.59 4.31 8.78
N GLU A 20 0.11 5.21 8.09
CA GLU A 20 1.24 4.83 7.22
C GLU A 20 2.45 4.32 8.03
N GLU A 21 2.72 4.94 9.19
CA GLU A 21 3.74 4.47 10.12
C GLU A 21 3.33 3.12 10.77
N PHE A 22 2.04 2.94 11.04
CA PHE A 22 1.50 1.73 11.65
C PHE A 22 1.70 0.50 10.77
N VAL A 23 1.44 0.58 9.46
CA VAL A 23 1.56 -0.58 8.56
C VAL A 23 3.01 -1.09 8.45
N ILE A 24 3.98 -0.19 8.32
CA ILE A 24 5.39 -0.60 8.24
C ILE A 24 5.87 -1.17 9.58
N ARG A 25 5.35 -0.67 10.71
CA ARG A 25 5.75 -1.13 12.05
C ARG A 25 4.98 -2.36 12.53
N SER A 26 3.80 -2.65 11.97
CA SER A 26 3.00 -3.82 12.31
C SER A 26 3.54 -5.12 11.69
N LYS A 27 4.48 -5.02 10.73
CA LYS A 27 5.01 -6.15 9.96
C LYS A 27 3.88 -6.96 9.31
N ASP A 28 2.98 -6.25 8.66
CA ASP A 28 1.91 -6.86 7.88
C ASP A 28 2.53 -7.71 6.75
N PRO A 29 2.31 -9.04 6.72
CA PRO A 29 2.90 -9.90 5.70
C PRO A 29 2.47 -9.54 4.28
N GLU A 30 1.22 -9.10 4.08
CA GLU A 30 0.74 -8.72 2.74
C GLU A 30 1.45 -7.45 2.25
N PHE A 31 1.76 -6.53 3.16
CA PHE A 31 2.57 -5.35 2.84
C PHE A 31 4.01 -5.74 2.51
N GLU A 32 4.64 -6.66 3.24
CA GLU A 32 6.00 -7.14 2.94
C GLU A 32 6.07 -7.81 1.56
N GLU A 33 5.08 -8.64 1.21
CA GLU A 33 4.94 -9.25 -0.12
C GLU A 33 4.74 -8.21 -1.23
N PHE A 34 3.95 -7.17 -0.96
CA PHE A 34 3.78 -6.04 -1.88
C PHE A 34 5.11 -5.29 -2.11
N VAL A 35 5.85 -4.98 -1.05
CA VAL A 35 7.18 -4.32 -1.16
C VAL A 35 8.18 -5.20 -1.92
N GLU A 36 8.14 -6.51 -1.72
CA GLU A 36 8.95 -7.46 -2.50
C GLU A 36 8.58 -7.40 -4.00
N SER A 37 7.29 -7.28 -4.31
CA SER A 37 6.80 -7.15 -5.68
C SER A 37 7.27 -5.83 -6.33
N LEU A 38 7.27 -4.71 -5.61
CA LEU A 38 7.82 -3.44 -6.09
C LEU A 38 9.31 -3.54 -6.44
N LEU A 39 10.09 -4.30 -5.66
CA LEU A 39 11.49 -4.58 -5.95
C LEU A 39 11.66 -5.42 -7.22
N LYS A 40 10.85 -6.47 -7.38
CA LYS A 40 10.89 -7.37 -8.55
C LYS A 40 10.50 -6.66 -9.85
N CYS A 41 9.53 -5.75 -9.77
CA CYS A 41 9.06 -4.95 -10.89
C CYS A 41 9.88 -3.68 -11.15
N GLU A 42 10.99 -3.48 -10.41
CA GLU A 42 11.87 -2.30 -10.53
C GLU A 42 11.13 -0.96 -10.40
N ARG A 43 10.05 -0.90 -9.62
CA ARG A 43 9.21 0.31 -9.42
C ARG A 43 9.78 1.31 -8.42
N LEU A 44 10.88 0.97 -7.76
CA LEU A 44 11.51 1.80 -6.74
C LEU A 44 12.74 2.50 -7.29
N GLU A 45 12.81 3.82 -7.09
CA GLU A 45 13.94 4.64 -7.51
C GLU A 45 14.78 5.11 -6.32
N GLY A 46 16.09 5.16 -6.54
CA GLY A 46 17.04 5.69 -5.55
C GLY A 46 17.58 4.61 -4.60
N LYS A 47 18.90 4.64 -4.39
CA LYS A 47 19.62 3.63 -3.60
C LYS A 47 19.12 3.53 -2.16
N ALA A 48 18.73 4.65 -1.55
CA ALA A 48 18.21 4.68 -0.19
C ALA A 48 16.87 3.94 -0.09
N VAL A 49 15.90 4.27 -0.95
CA VAL A 49 14.58 3.65 -0.98
C VAL A 49 14.69 2.14 -1.25
N ILE A 50 15.48 1.74 -2.25
CA ILE A 50 15.72 0.32 -2.57
C ILE A 50 16.36 -0.42 -1.39
N GLY A 51 17.32 0.21 -0.70
CA GLY A 51 17.96 -0.36 0.48
C GLY A 51 16.99 -0.57 1.63
N ILE A 52 16.09 0.40 1.86
CA ILE A 52 15.06 0.31 2.89
C ILE A 52 14.02 -0.76 2.53
N ALA A 53 13.57 -0.83 1.28
CA ALA A 53 12.64 -1.87 0.82
C ALA A 53 13.20 -3.29 1.07
N LYS A 54 14.47 -3.51 0.76
CA LYS A 54 15.15 -4.79 1.07
C LYS A 54 15.20 -5.08 2.56
N ALA A 55 15.33 -4.06 3.40
CA ALA A 55 15.30 -4.22 4.84
C ALA A 55 13.88 -4.54 5.37
N ILE A 56 12.83 -3.97 4.77
CA ILE A 56 11.42 -4.33 5.05
C ILE A 56 11.20 -5.83 4.76
N VAL A 57 11.53 -6.28 3.55
CA VAL A 57 11.36 -7.69 3.12
C VAL A 57 12.19 -8.65 3.99
N ALA A 58 13.34 -8.20 4.50
CA ALA A 58 14.15 -9.00 5.42
C ALA A 58 13.62 -9.02 6.87
N GLY A 59 12.53 -8.29 7.16
CA GLY A 59 11.94 -8.18 8.51
C GLY A 59 12.79 -7.38 9.49
N ASN A 60 13.72 -6.54 8.99
CA ASN A 60 14.62 -5.74 9.83
C ASN A 60 13.87 -4.59 10.51
N ASN A 61 14.37 -4.16 11.66
CA ASN A 61 13.87 -2.95 12.30
C ASN A 61 14.41 -1.71 11.58
N LEU A 62 13.52 -0.77 11.29
CA LEU A 62 13.86 0.50 10.64
C LEU A 62 13.82 1.65 11.64
N SER A 63 14.66 2.66 11.42
CA SER A 63 14.54 3.95 12.10
C SER A 63 13.33 4.73 11.57
N LYS A 64 12.88 5.73 12.33
CA LYS A 64 11.81 6.63 11.88
C LYS A 64 12.15 7.30 10.56
N ASP A 65 13.34 7.85 10.42
CA ASP A 65 13.77 8.50 9.18
C ASP A 65 13.78 7.55 7.97
N GLN A 66 14.09 6.27 8.19
CA GLN A 66 14.02 5.24 7.14
C GLN A 66 12.56 4.95 6.74
N ILE A 67 11.66 4.85 7.71
CA ILE A 67 10.22 4.68 7.47
C ILE A 67 9.68 5.88 6.70
N ASP A 68 9.92 7.10 7.18
CA ASP A 68 9.49 8.35 6.54
C ASP A 68 10.04 8.48 5.11
N THR A 69 11.31 8.08 4.91
CA THR A 69 11.93 8.06 3.57
C THR A 69 11.21 7.07 2.65
N PHE A 70 10.91 5.87 3.12
CA PHE A 70 10.25 4.86 2.30
C PHE A 70 8.81 5.24 1.98
N ILE A 71 8.05 5.72 2.97
CA ILE A 71 6.67 6.21 2.77
C ILE A 71 6.68 7.30 1.70
N LYS A 72 7.47 8.35 1.90
CA LYS A 72 7.42 9.53 1.04
C LYS A 72 7.92 9.29 -0.38
N TYR A 73 9.01 8.53 -0.53
CA TYR A 73 9.71 8.41 -1.81
C TYR A 73 9.59 7.03 -2.47
N GLY A 74 9.20 6.01 -1.71
CA GLY A 74 8.95 4.66 -2.22
C GLY A 74 7.48 4.38 -2.44
N LEU A 75 6.65 4.62 -1.42
CA LEU A 75 5.23 4.26 -1.41
C LEU A 75 4.36 5.34 -2.08
N LEU A 76 4.29 6.53 -1.50
CA LEU A 76 3.37 7.60 -1.91
C LEU A 76 3.74 8.31 -3.21
N LYS A 77 4.93 8.04 -3.76
CA LYS A 77 5.36 8.67 -5.01
C LYS A 77 4.50 8.19 -6.18
N ASP A 78 4.42 6.87 -6.39
CA ASP A 78 3.75 6.22 -7.53
C ASP A 78 3.35 4.75 -7.23
N ASN A 79 3.38 4.31 -5.97
CA ASN A 79 3.21 2.91 -5.57
C ASN A 79 2.13 2.72 -4.50
N TYR A 80 1.11 3.58 -4.51
CA TYR A 80 -0.01 3.49 -3.60
C TYR A 80 -1.29 4.04 -4.22
N VAL A 81 -2.38 3.29 -4.06
CA VAL A 81 -3.74 3.66 -4.43
C VAL A 81 -4.61 3.51 -3.19
N GLU A 82 -5.17 4.62 -2.71
CA GLU A 82 -5.92 4.66 -1.45
C GLU A 82 -7.20 3.81 -1.53
N GLU A 83 -7.97 3.96 -2.60
CA GLU A 83 -9.27 3.31 -2.79
C GLU A 83 -9.54 2.99 -4.25
N CYS A 84 -10.36 1.95 -4.47
CA CYS A 84 -10.86 1.59 -5.79
C CYS A 84 -11.71 2.72 -6.36
N GLU A 85 -11.41 3.16 -7.59
CA GLU A 85 -12.09 4.27 -8.25
C GLU A 85 -13.60 3.99 -8.46
N MET A 86 -14.00 2.73 -8.59
CA MET A 86 -15.40 2.37 -8.85
C MET A 86 -16.25 2.15 -7.60
N CYS A 87 -15.74 1.40 -6.62
CA CYS A 87 -16.53 1.06 -5.43
C CYS A 87 -16.17 1.89 -4.18
N LEU A 88 -15.12 2.71 -4.27
CA LEU A 88 -14.62 3.56 -3.18
C LEU A 88 -14.29 2.74 -1.92
N ILE A 89 -13.85 1.49 -2.13
CA ILE A 89 -13.38 0.61 -1.07
C ILE A 89 -11.85 0.64 -1.10
N PRO A 90 -11.19 0.74 0.06
CA PRO A 90 -9.74 0.71 0.17
C PRO A 90 -9.11 -0.52 -0.47
N ILE A 91 -8.04 -0.30 -1.23
CA ILE A 91 -7.34 -1.37 -1.94
C ILE A 91 -6.51 -2.19 -0.94
N PRO A 92 -6.71 -3.52 -0.84
CA PRO A 92 -5.87 -4.35 0.01
C PRO A 92 -4.44 -4.46 -0.57
N TRP A 93 -3.44 -4.68 0.29
CA TRP A 93 -2.03 -4.77 -0.12
C TRP A 93 -1.79 -5.86 -1.18
N SER A 94 -2.49 -6.98 -1.05
CA SER A 94 -2.47 -8.10 -1.99
C SER A 94 -2.95 -7.74 -3.41
N GLU A 95 -3.74 -6.68 -3.57
CA GLU A 95 -4.23 -6.19 -4.87
C GLU A 95 -3.50 -4.92 -5.35
N MET A 96 -2.79 -4.24 -4.44
CA MET A 96 -2.21 -2.93 -4.65
C MET A 96 -1.35 -2.84 -5.91
N LEU A 97 -0.51 -3.85 -6.18
CA LEU A 97 0.39 -3.86 -7.35
C LEU A 97 -0.38 -3.72 -8.67
N TYR A 98 -1.51 -4.42 -8.81
CA TYR A 98 -2.33 -4.35 -10.01
C TYR A 98 -3.13 -3.05 -10.05
N ALA A 99 -3.62 -2.59 -8.90
CA ALA A 99 -4.31 -1.32 -8.80
C ALA A 99 -3.42 -0.13 -9.19
N LEU A 100 -2.08 -0.25 -9.14
CA LEU A 100 -1.18 0.81 -9.63
C LEU A 100 -1.34 1.13 -11.12
N ASP A 101 -1.91 0.20 -11.90
CA ASP A 101 -2.05 0.38 -13.36
C ASP A 101 -3.42 0.97 -13.74
N ASP A 102 -4.49 0.68 -12.98
CA ASP A 102 -5.86 1.02 -13.34
C ASP A 102 -6.75 1.61 -12.22
N ASN A 103 -6.22 1.73 -11.00
CA ASN A 103 -6.94 2.18 -9.79
C ASN A 103 -8.15 1.31 -9.40
N LEU A 104 -8.18 0.04 -9.79
CA LEU A 104 -9.30 -0.87 -9.50
C LEU A 104 -8.93 -1.98 -8.52
N CYS A 105 -9.88 -2.34 -7.66
CA CYS A 105 -9.84 -3.61 -6.95
C CYS A 105 -10.18 -4.77 -7.89
N ASP A 106 -9.77 -5.98 -7.51
CA ASP A 106 -9.92 -7.19 -8.32
C ASP A 106 -11.38 -7.46 -8.68
N HIS A 107 -12.31 -7.32 -7.71
CA HIS A 107 -13.74 -7.49 -7.97
C HIS A 107 -14.25 -6.53 -9.06
N CYS A 108 -13.86 -5.26 -8.96
CA CYS A 108 -14.28 -4.23 -9.90
C CYS A 108 -13.66 -4.43 -11.29
N ARG A 109 -12.40 -4.87 -11.37
CA ARG A 109 -11.74 -5.22 -12.63
C ARG A 109 -12.48 -6.36 -13.34
N ASN A 110 -12.78 -7.44 -12.62
CA ASN A 110 -13.49 -8.59 -13.17
C ASN A 110 -14.90 -8.21 -13.69
N MET A 111 -15.59 -7.28 -13.02
CA MET A 111 -16.89 -6.79 -13.47
C MET A 111 -16.83 -6.04 -14.82
N ILE A 112 -15.70 -5.42 -15.17
CA ILE A 112 -15.51 -4.75 -16.47
C ILE A 112 -15.16 -5.76 -17.56
N GLU A 113 -14.34 -6.76 -17.24
CA GLU A 113 -13.88 -7.77 -18.21
C GLU A 113 -14.98 -8.76 -18.64
N GLU A 114 -16.03 -8.89 -17.82
CA GLU A 114 -17.19 -9.74 -18.12
C GLU A 114 -18.27 -9.08 -18.99
N ASP A 115 -18.09 -7.81 -19.41
CA ASP A 115 -18.96 -7.06 -20.35
C ASP A 115 -18.39 -7.02 -21.80
#